data_AF-A0A4Y9RG60-F1
#
_entry.id   AF-A0A4Y9RG60-F1
#
_cell.length_a   1.000
_cell.length_b   1.000
_cell.length_c   1.000
_cell.angle_alpha   90.00
_cell.angle_beta   90.00
_cell.angle_gamma   90.00
#
_symmetry.space_group_name_H-M   'P 1'
#
loop_
_entity.id
_entity.type
_entity.pdbx_description
1 polymer ?
#
loop_
_entity_poly.entity_id
_entity_poly.type
_entity_poly.pdbx_seq_one_letter_code
_entity_poly.pdbx_strand_id
1 'polypeptide(L)' 'LLKTKDGAGRVAAHEIMLGTPAIRNLIREAKIAQMYSAIQTGSNLGMQTLDQNLTDLVRRNVISSGTARAAAKTPENFPG' A
#
# COMPACT_ATOMS: atom_id res chain seq x y z
N LEU A 1 6.44 -8.30 5.19
CA LEU A 1 7.83 -7.91 5.55
C LEU A 1 8.69 -8.02 4.30
N LEU A 2 9.52 -7.02 4.03
CA LEU A 2 10.37 -6.89 2.85
C LEU A 2 11.83 -6.75 3.29
N LYS A 3 12.76 -7.30 2.51
CA LYS A 3 14.19 -7.15 2.77
C LYS A 3 14.60 -5.69 2.59
N THR A 4 15.33 -5.13 3.55
CA THR A 4 15.88 -3.78 3.42
C THR A 4 16.95 -3.74 2.34
N LYS A 5 17.18 -2.57 1.73
CA LYS A 5 18.14 -2.39 0.64
C LYS A 5 19.57 -2.74 1.06
N ASP A 6 19.93 -2.47 2.31
CA ASP A 6 21.22 -2.84 2.91
C ASP A 6 21.35 -4.33 3.25
N GLY A 7 20.26 -5.09 3.18
CA GLY A 7 20.21 -6.51 3.50
C GLY A 7 20.34 -6.85 4.99
N ALA A 8 20.46 -5.85 5.87
CA ALA A 8 20.70 -6.03 7.31
C ALA A 8 19.42 -6.32 8.10
N GLY A 9 18.24 -6.18 7.49
CA GLY A 9 16.98 -6.40 8.18
C GLY A 9 15.77 -6.54 7.27
N ARG A 10 14.60 -6.34 7.88
CA ARG A 10 13.32 -6.35 7.18
C ARG A 10 12.46 -5.17 7.64
N VAL A 11 11.75 -4.57 6.70
CA VAL A 11 10.75 -3.53 6.96
C VAL A 11 9.35 -4.05 6.66
N ALA A 12 8.35 -3.58 7.38
CA ALA A 12 6.96 -3.89 7.08
C ALA A 12 6.38 -2.84 6.13
N ALA A 13 5.80 -3.31 5.02
CA ALA A 13 4.92 -2.52 4.17
C ALA A 13 3.49 -2.83 4.57
N HIS A 14 2.65 -1.80 4.64
CA HIS A 14 1.29 -1.90 5.17
C HIS A 14 0.28 -1.31 4.20
N GLU A 15 -0.89 -1.94 4.17
CA GLU A 15 -2.12 -1.32 3.69
C GLU A 15 -3.00 -1.01 4.91
N ILE A 16 -3.54 0.20 4.96
CA ILE A 16 -4.33 0.70 6.09
C ILE A 16 -5.66 1.20 5.56
N MET A 17 -6.74 0.58 6.04
CA MET A 17 -8.12 0.98 5.77
C MET A 17 -8.84 1.22 7.10
N LEU A 18 -9.40 2.41 7.27
CA LEU A 18 -10.19 2.74 8.46
C LEU A 18 -11.68 2.48 8.21
N GLY A 19 -12.37 1.91 9.21
CA GLY A 19 -13.79 1.57 9.13
C GLY A 19 -14.73 2.78 9.22
N THR A 20 -14.60 3.73 8.28
CA THR A 20 -15.46 4.92 8.17
C THR A 20 -16.90 4.55 7.82
N PRO A 21 -17.88 5.45 8.04
CA PRO A 21 -19.26 5.21 7.60
C PRO A 21 -19.37 4.85 6.11
N ALA A 22 -18.56 5.49 5.25
CA ALA A 22 -18.51 5.18 3.81
C ALA A 22 -18.03 3.74 3.55
N ILE A 23 -16.92 3.31 4.15
CA ILE A 23 -16.40 1.94 4.02
C ILE A 23 -17.42 0.91 4.52
N ARG A 24 -18.03 1.16 5.68
CA ARG A 24 -19.07 0.28 6.24
C ARG A 24 -20.27 0.16 5.29
N ASN A 25 -20.62 1.24 4.60
CA ASN A 25 -21.68 1.21 3.60
C ASN A 25 -21.30 0.37 2.38
N LEU A 26 -20.08 0.53 1.86
CA LEU A 26 -19.56 -0.29 0.76
C LEU A 26 -19.56 -1.79 1.11
N ILE A 27 -19.25 -2.14 2.36
CA ILE A 27 -19.31 -3.52 2.84
C ILE A 27 -20.76 -4.05 2.81
N ARG A 28 -21.74 -3.28 3.31
CA ARG A 28 -23.16 -3.69 3.30
C ARG A 28 -23.72 -3.89 1.89
N GLU A 29 -23.23 -3.12 0.93
CA GLU A 29 -23.65 -3.18 -0.47
C GLU A 29 -22.81 -4.16 -1.32
N ALA A 30 -21.88 -4.90 -0.70
CA ALA A 30 -20.94 -5.81 -1.38
C ALA A 30 -20.09 -5.14 -2.47
N LYS A 31 -19.83 -3.83 -2.35
CA LYS A 31 -19.06 -3.02 -3.32
C LYS A 31 -17.56 -3.04 -3.03
N ILE A 32 -16.97 -4.23 -2.97
CA ILE A 32 -15.57 -4.45 -2.55
C ILE A 32 -14.58 -3.70 -3.45
N ALA A 33 -14.81 -3.68 -4.77
CA ALA A 33 -13.92 -2.99 -5.71
C ALA A 33 -13.79 -1.48 -5.41
N GLN A 34 -14.87 -0.85 -4.95
CA GLN A 34 -14.88 0.59 -4.62
C GLN A 34 -14.12 0.90 -3.32
N MET A 35 -13.91 -0.09 -2.45
CA MET A 35 -13.15 0.09 -1.21
C MET A 35 -11.69 0.48 -1.50
N TYR A 36 -11.09 -0.05 -2.58
CA TYR A 36 -9.72 0.32 -2.95
C TYR A 36 -9.59 1.81 -3.29
N SER A 37 -10.53 2.36 -4.07
CA SER A 37 -10.59 3.79 -4.36
C SER A 37 -10.79 4.65 -3.10
N ALA A 38 -11.55 4.14 -2.13
CA ALA A 38 -11.75 4.81 -0.85
C ALA A 38 -10.47 4.85 -0.01
N ILE A 39 -9.65 3.77 -0.01
CA ILE A 39 -8.33 3.78 0.64
C ILE A 39 -7.41 4.80 -0.04
N GLN A 40 -7.37 4.78 -1.38
CA GLN A 40 -6.49 5.66 -2.18
C GLN A 40 -6.76 7.15 -1.93
N THR A 41 -8.02 7.53 -1.79
CA THR A 41 -8.45 8.91 -1.52
C THR A 41 -8.51 9.25 -0.02
N GLY A 42 -8.48 8.25 0.86
CA GLY A 42 -8.56 8.37 2.32
C GLY A 42 -7.27 8.77 3.03
N SER A 43 -6.23 9.22 2.30
CA SER A 43 -4.92 9.54 2.88
C SER A 43 -4.98 10.60 4.00
N ASN A 44 -5.87 11.58 3.87
CA ASN A 44 -6.09 12.60 4.92
C ASN A 44 -6.63 12.03 6.23
N LEU A 45 -7.23 10.84 6.20
CA LEU A 45 -7.69 10.12 7.38
C LEU A 45 -6.64 9.13 7.91
N GLY A 46 -5.47 9.03 7.26
CA GLY A 46 -4.43 8.06 7.59
C GLY A 46 -4.60 6.71 6.88
N MET A 47 -5.45 6.61 5.86
CA MET A 47 -5.50 5.43 5.00
C MET A 47 -4.32 5.42 4.02
N GLN A 48 -3.93 4.23 3.58
CA GLN A 48 -2.83 4.05 2.64
C GLN A 48 -2.97 2.71 1.93
N THR A 49 -2.83 2.68 0.61
CA THR A 49 -2.74 1.42 -0.15
C THR A 49 -1.36 0.80 0.01
N LEU A 50 -1.24 -0.52 -0.20
CA LEU A 50 0.07 -1.18 -0.17
C LEU A 50 1.06 -0.51 -1.14
N ASP A 51 0.63 -0.21 -2.37
CA ASP A 51 1.47 0.41 -3.39
C ASP A 51 1.95 1.81 -2.99
N GLN A 52 1.11 2.62 -2.35
CA GLN A 52 1.53 3.92 -1.81
C GLN A 52 2.63 3.76 -0.74
N ASN A 53 2.52 2.76 0.13
CA ASN A 53 3.56 2.48 1.14
C ASN A 53 4.85 1.99 0.49
N LEU A 54 4.76 1.09 -0.49
CA LEU A 54 5.91 0.62 -1.26
C LEU A 54 6.62 1.78 -1.98
N THR A 55 5.88 2.68 -2.62
CA THR A 55 6.44 3.87 -3.27
C THR A 55 7.17 4.76 -2.26
N ASP A 56 6.61 4.98 -1.05
CA ASP A 56 7.30 5.73 0.01
C ASP A 56 8.59 5.03 0.47
N LEU A 57 8.55 3.72 0.69
CA LEU A 57 9.72 2.94 1.12
C LEU A 57 10.85 2.96 0.06
N VAL A 58 10.51 2.90 -1.23
CA VAL A 58 11.48 3.05 -2.33
C VAL A 58 12.03 4.47 -2.37
N ARG A 59 11.14 5.48 -2.30
CA ARG A 59 11.54 6.91 -2.30
C ARG A 59 12.47 7.25 -1.13
N ARG A 60 12.24 6.65 0.03
CA ARG A 60 13.09 6.78 1.23
C ARG A 60 14.33 5.87 1.20
N ASN A 61 14.54 5.15 0.10
CA ASN A 61 15.68 4.26 -0.10
C ASN A 61 15.79 3.12 0.92
N VAL A 62 14.68 2.71 1.53
CA VAL A 62 14.62 1.65 2.54
C VAL A 62 14.61 0.27 1.89
N ILE A 63 13.96 0.14 0.73
CA ILE A 63 13.89 -1.09 -0.08
C ILE A 63 14.30 -0.80 -1.53
N SER A 64 14.70 -1.82 -2.27
CA SER A 64 14.98 -1.67 -3.71
C SER A 64 13.69 -1.63 -4.54
N SER A 65 13.74 -1.02 -5.72
CA SER A 65 12.58 -1.02 -6.65
C SER A 65 12.19 -2.44 -7.05
N GLY A 66 13.15 -3.34 -7.27
CA GLY A 66 12.87 -4.76 -7.53
C GLY A 66 12.18 -5.47 -6.36
N THR A 67 12.54 -5.13 -5.12
CA THR A 67 11.87 -5.65 -3.92
C THR A 67 10.43 -5.15 -3.84
N ALA A 68 10.18 -3.87 -4.14
CA ALA A 68 8.84 -3.31 -4.18
C ALA A 68 8.00 -3.96 -5.29
N ARG A 69 8.56 -4.10 -6.50
CA ARG A 69 7.92 -4.73 -7.66
C ARG A 69 7.41 -6.14 -7.36
N ALA A 70 8.19 -6.94 -6.63
CA ALA A 70 7.81 -8.30 -6.27
C ALA A 70 6.63 -8.38 -5.27
N ALA A 71 6.34 -7.29 -4.55
CA ALA A 71 5.30 -7.24 -3.53
C ALA A 71 4.09 -6.34 -3.91
N ALA A 72 4.22 -5.54 -4.96
CA ALA A 72 3.22 -4.58 -5.39
C ALA A 72 2.00 -5.25 -6.02
N LYS A 73 0.84 -4.61 -5.85
CA LYS A 73 -0.40 -4.98 -6.56
C LYS A 73 -0.34 -4.58 -8.04
N THR A 74 0.35 -3.47 -8.32
CA THR A 74 0.58 -2.92 -9.66
C THR A 74 2.10 -2.83 -9.90
N PRO A 75 2.78 -3.96 -10.23
CA PRO A 75 4.25 -4.03 -10.37
C PRO A 75 4.85 -3.07 -11.40
N GLU A 76 4.08 -2.69 -12.41
CA GLU A 76 4.43 -1.72 -13.46
C GLU A 76 4.78 -0.33 -12.90
N ASN A 77 4.29 0.02 -11.71
CA ASN A 77 4.65 1.28 -11.03
C ASN A 77 6.10 1.29 -10.50
N PHE A 78 6.77 0.13 -10.47
CA PHE A 78 8.10 -0.05 -9.92
C PHE A 78 9.05 -0.55 -11.02
N PRO A 79 9.68 0.35 -11.80
CA PRO A 79 10.68 -0.05 -12.78
C PRO A 79 11.90 -0.63 -12.05
N GLY A 80 12.34 -1.80 -12.51
CA GLY A 80 13.51 -2.53 -11.99
C GLY A 80 14.70 -2.33 -12.89
#